data_AF-A0A6B9G675-F1
#
_entry.id   AF-A0A6B9G675-F1
#
_cell.length_a   1.000
_cell.length_b   1.000
_cell.length_c   1.000
_cell.angle_alpha   90.00
_cell.angle_beta   90.00
_cell.angle_gamma   90.00
#
_symmetry.space_group_name_H-M   'P 1'
#
loop_
_entity.id
_entity.type
_entity.pdbx_description
1 polymer ?
#
loop_
_entity_poly.entity_id
_entity_poly.type
_entity_poly.pdbx_seq_one_letter_code
_entity_poly.pdbx_strand_id
1 'polypeptide(L)'
;MAHIIPSKLKLAEHARNEFRITATSDQDIELFRNPVSWAHLAHLLKAGDKVEVFADDRTWYAEGVVTSVKTAAATIEFYVVEQFGKAEPQDKKDDGKPYEIKFAGQARWRVIRKADGEVMEGNIQTKEEAQSKMELLIKEV
;
A
#
# COMPACT_ATOMS: atom_id res chain seq x y z
N MET A 1 11.17 2.11 45.93
CA MET A 1 10.21 1.33 45.14
C MET A 1 9.81 2.18 43.94
N ALA A 2 10.17 1.79 42.72
CA ALA A 2 9.78 2.54 41.53
C ALA A 2 8.28 2.29 41.25
N HIS A 3 7.52 3.33 40.94
CA HIS A 3 6.09 3.24 40.61
C HIS A 3 5.82 3.91 39.26
N ILE A 4 4.77 3.47 38.57
CA ILE A 4 4.32 4.07 37.31
C ILE A 4 3.76 5.47 37.62
N ILE A 5 4.22 6.48 36.87
CA ILE A 5 3.78 7.87 37.07
C ILE A 5 2.52 8.12 36.22
N PRO A 6 1.34 8.38 36.82
CA PRO A 6 0.10 8.51 36.05
C PRO A 6 0.14 9.61 34.99
N SER A 7 0.83 10.73 35.27
CA SER A 7 0.97 11.85 34.31
C SER A 7 1.84 11.53 33.08
N LYS A 8 2.60 10.43 33.12
CA LYS A 8 3.38 9.93 31.98
C LYS A 8 2.60 8.93 31.12
N LEU A 9 1.47 8.42 31.61
CA LEU A 9 0.58 7.57 30.82
C LEU A 9 -0.25 8.45 29.89
N LYS A 10 -0.10 8.23 28.58
CA LYS A 10 -0.83 8.93 27.52
C LYS A 10 -1.33 7.91 26.51
N LEU A 11 -2.40 8.27 25.78
CA LEU A 11 -2.76 7.53 24.58
C LEU A 11 -1.57 7.56 23.61
N ALA A 12 -1.25 6.38 23.09
CA ALA A 12 -0.16 6.16 22.17
C ALA A 12 -0.19 7.12 20.97
N GLU A 13 -1.35 7.26 20.33
CA GLU A 13 -1.59 8.12 19.16
C GLU A 13 -1.32 9.61 19.42
N HIS A 14 -1.38 10.06 20.67
CA HIS A 14 -1.03 11.44 21.05
C HIS A 14 0.45 11.59 21.46
N ALA A 15 1.15 10.48 21.68
CA ALA A 15 2.54 10.47 22.12
C ALA A 15 3.52 10.26 20.94
N ARG A 16 3.14 9.48 19.93
CA ARG A 16 3.98 9.11 18.78
C ARG A 16 3.27 9.32 17.45
N ASN A 17 4.05 9.45 16.39
CA ASN A 17 3.59 9.31 15.03
C ASN A 17 3.71 7.84 14.58
N GLU A 18 2.96 7.48 13.56
CA GLU A 18 3.04 6.18 12.88
C GLU A 18 3.22 6.43 11.38
N PHE A 19 4.37 6.01 10.85
CA PHE A 19 4.75 6.21 9.46
C PHE A 19 4.79 4.87 8.73
N ARG A 20 4.40 4.87 7.46
CA ARG A 20 4.57 3.74 6.57
C ARG A 20 5.42 4.12 5.37
N ILE A 21 6.37 3.27 5.02
CA ILE A 21 7.22 3.37 3.85
C ILE A 21 6.98 2.17 2.95
N THR A 22 6.96 2.41 1.65
CA THR A 22 6.97 1.36 0.64
C THR A 22 8.41 1.14 0.19
N ALA A 23 8.94 -0.05 0.42
CA ALA A 23 10.27 -0.43 -0.05
C ALA A 23 10.20 -0.84 -1.53
N THR A 24 11.13 -0.33 -2.34
CA THR A 24 11.27 -0.73 -3.75
C THR A 24 12.07 -2.02 -3.88
N SER A 25 12.00 -2.67 -5.05
CA SER A 25 12.63 -3.97 -5.30
C SER A 25 14.15 -4.05 -5.05
N ASP A 26 14.84 -2.91 -5.02
CA ASP A 26 16.28 -2.79 -4.76
C ASP A 26 16.62 -2.49 -3.28
N GLN A 27 15.62 -2.41 -2.41
CA GLN A 27 15.76 -2.08 -1.01
C GLN A 27 15.45 -3.28 -0.12
N ASP A 28 16.40 -3.64 0.73
CA ASP A 28 16.24 -4.67 1.76
C ASP A 28 16.14 -4.06 3.17
N ILE A 29 15.90 -4.91 4.17
CA ILE A 29 15.79 -4.47 5.56
C ILE A 29 17.08 -3.83 6.10
N GLU A 30 18.26 -4.17 5.56
CA GLU A 30 19.54 -3.64 6.04
C GLU A 30 19.69 -2.16 5.68
N LEU A 31 19.17 -1.73 4.52
CA LEU A 31 19.07 -0.32 4.17
C LEU A 31 18.33 0.48 5.24
N PHE A 32 17.20 -0.05 5.73
CA PHE A 32 16.36 0.60 6.73
C PHE A 32 16.95 0.53 8.14
N ARG A 33 17.78 -0.48 8.44
CA ARG A 33 18.55 -0.53 9.70
C ARG A 33 19.68 0.49 9.75
N ASN A 34 20.22 0.88 8.59
CA ASN A 34 21.31 1.85 8.52
C ASN A 34 20.84 3.27 8.91
N PRO A 35 21.36 3.88 9.99
CA PRO A 35 20.89 5.18 10.44
C PRO A 35 21.08 6.33 9.44
N VAL A 36 22.09 6.24 8.57
CA VAL A 36 22.41 7.30 7.60
C VAL A 36 21.41 7.31 6.44
N SER A 37 20.77 6.18 6.12
CA SER A 37 19.71 6.10 5.10
C SER A 37 18.55 7.05 5.42
N TRP A 38 18.33 7.35 6.70
CA TRP A 38 17.27 8.23 7.18
C TRP A 38 17.63 9.72 7.17
N ALA A 39 18.84 10.11 6.75
CA ALA A 39 19.33 11.48 6.88
C ALA A 39 18.36 12.54 6.32
N HIS A 40 17.75 12.26 5.17
CA HIS A 40 16.83 13.17 4.48
C HIS A 40 15.42 13.22 5.11
N LEU A 41 15.08 12.26 5.98
CA LEU A 41 13.80 12.19 6.69
C LEU A 41 13.95 12.43 8.20
N ALA A 42 15.17 12.53 8.72
CA ALA A 42 15.45 12.61 10.16
C ALA A 42 14.69 13.77 10.84
N HIS A 43 14.51 14.89 10.14
CA HIS A 43 13.77 16.05 10.64
C HIS A 43 12.26 15.81 10.87
N LEU A 44 11.69 14.75 10.30
CA LEU A 44 10.28 14.34 10.47
C LEU A 44 10.08 13.39 11.65
N LEU A 45 11.17 12.79 12.14
CA LEU A 45 11.13 11.71 13.12
C LEU A 45 11.42 12.22 14.54
N LYS A 46 10.81 11.59 15.53
CA LYS A 46 11.20 11.69 16.94
C LYS A 46 11.34 10.31 17.56
N ALA A 47 12.12 10.24 18.64
CA ALA A 47 12.21 9.01 19.43
C ALA A 47 10.81 8.57 19.92
N GLY A 48 10.52 7.28 19.78
CA GLY A 48 9.22 6.68 20.08
C GLY A 48 8.24 6.64 18.91
N ASP A 49 8.55 7.27 17.78
CA ASP A 49 7.77 7.10 16.55
C ASP A 49 7.84 5.66 16.05
N LYS A 50 6.72 5.19 15.50
CA LYS A 50 6.63 3.86 14.88
C LYS A 50 6.83 3.99 13.38
N VAL A 51 7.59 3.07 12.80
CA VAL A 51 7.84 2.98 11.37
C VAL A 51 7.52 1.58 10.88
N GLU A 52 6.70 1.52 9.85
CA GLU A 52 6.37 0.31 9.10
C GLU A 52 7.02 0.39 7.72
N VAL A 53 7.61 -0.72 7.26
CA VAL A 53 8.15 -0.86 5.93
C VAL A 53 7.45 -2.03 5.26
N PHE A 54 6.89 -1.82 4.08
CA PHE A 54 6.21 -2.86 3.31
C PHE A 54 6.79 -2.86 1.89
N ALA A 55 7.29 -4.00 1.43
CA ALA A 55 7.71 -4.16 0.05
C ALA A 55 6.57 -3.87 -0.95
N ASP A 56 6.88 -3.19 -2.04
CA ASP A 56 5.93 -2.90 -3.13
C ASP A 56 5.34 -4.18 -3.76
N ASP A 57 6.18 -5.22 -3.90
CA ASP A 57 5.82 -6.56 -4.37
C ASP A 57 5.11 -7.42 -3.32
N ARG A 58 4.95 -6.89 -2.11
CA ARG A 58 4.32 -7.54 -0.95
C ARG A 58 5.00 -8.82 -0.48
N THR A 59 6.29 -8.97 -0.75
CA THR A 59 7.06 -10.15 -0.30
C THR A 59 7.59 -10.04 1.12
N TRP A 60 7.59 -8.86 1.74
CA TRP A 60 8.00 -8.73 3.13
C TRP A 60 7.42 -7.47 3.80
N TYR A 61 7.44 -7.51 5.13
CA TYR A 61 7.02 -6.43 6.01
C TYR A 61 7.96 -6.32 7.21
N ALA A 62 8.18 -5.10 7.68
CA ALA A 62 8.91 -4.85 8.90
C ALA A 62 8.28 -3.73 9.72
N GLU A 63 8.42 -3.82 11.04
CA GLU A 63 7.94 -2.82 11.99
C GLU A 63 9.03 -2.51 13.00
N GLY A 64 9.24 -1.23 13.27
CA GLY A 64 10.25 -0.76 14.19
C GLY A 64 9.87 0.53 14.91
N VAL A 65 10.66 0.84 15.95
CA VAL A 65 10.53 2.07 16.71
C VAL A 65 11.78 2.91 16.56
N VAL A 66 11.62 4.21 16.36
CA VAL A 66 12.73 5.17 16.34
C VAL A 66 13.30 5.27 17.76
N THR A 67 14.55 4.86 17.96
CA THR A 67 15.21 4.91 19.27
C THR A 67 16.05 6.16 19.46
N SER A 68 16.59 6.73 18.38
CA SER A 68 17.31 8.00 18.43
C SER A 68 17.25 8.76 17.11
N VAL A 69 17.30 10.09 17.18
CA VAL A 69 17.35 10.98 16.02
C VAL A 69 18.46 12.01 16.22
N LYS A 70 19.26 12.23 15.18
CA LYS A 70 20.30 13.25 15.05
C LYS A 70 20.02 14.06 13.79
N THR A 71 20.75 15.17 13.58
CA THR A 71 20.55 16.09 12.45
C THR A 71 20.51 15.41 11.08
N ALA A 72 21.29 14.34 10.88
CA ALA A 72 21.38 13.63 9.60
C ALA A 72 21.38 12.10 9.79
N ALA A 73 20.72 11.59 10.84
CA ALA A 73 20.59 10.15 11.06
C ALA A 73 19.42 9.84 11.98
N ALA A 74 18.78 8.69 11.80
CA ALA A 74 17.82 8.15 12.77
C ALA A 74 18.09 6.67 12.97
N THR A 75 18.11 6.21 14.22
CA THR A 75 18.23 4.79 14.52
C THR A 75 16.83 4.22 14.74
N ILE A 76 16.51 3.15 14.03
CA ILE A 76 15.24 2.44 14.14
C ILE A 76 15.53 1.00 14.52
N GLU A 77 14.97 0.56 15.64
CA GLU A 77 15.04 -0.83 16.07
C GLU A 77 13.81 -1.57 15.55
N PHE A 78 14.03 -2.40 14.52
CA PHE A 78 12.99 -3.27 13.95
C PHE A 78 12.80 -4.51 14.82
N TYR A 79 11.59 -4.66 15.37
CA TYR A 79 11.17 -5.78 16.22
C TYR A 79 10.22 -6.75 15.52
N VAL A 80 9.70 -6.38 14.33
CA VAL A 80 9.07 -7.31 13.38
C VAL A 80 9.83 -7.22 12.07
N VAL A 81 10.21 -8.38 11.52
CA VAL A 81 10.71 -8.51 10.14
C VAL A 81 10.20 -9.86 9.63
N GLU A 82 9.22 -9.82 8.74
CA GLU A 82 8.54 -11.01 8.24
C GLU A 82 8.68 -11.09 6.73
N GLN A 83 9.08 -12.27 6.25
CA GLN A 83 9.09 -12.60 4.83
C GLN A 83 7.80 -13.33 4.51
N PHE A 84 7.11 -12.84 3.49
CA PHE A 84 5.95 -13.47 2.89
C PHE A 84 6.37 -14.29 1.68
N GLY A 85 5.55 -15.28 1.31
CA GLY A 85 5.68 -15.90 0.00
C GLY A 85 5.45 -14.87 -1.11
N LYS A 86 5.77 -15.23 -2.36
CA LYS A 86 5.33 -14.42 -3.51
C LYS A 86 3.82 -14.24 -3.39
N ALA A 87 3.38 -12.99 -3.27
CA ALA A 87 1.96 -12.70 -3.36
C ALA A 87 1.48 -13.29 -4.68
N GLU A 88 0.50 -14.19 -4.63
CA GLU A 88 -0.15 -14.61 -5.86
C GLU A 88 -0.64 -13.32 -6.54
N PRO A 89 -0.42 -13.19 -7.85
CA PRO A 89 -1.09 -12.14 -8.61
C PRO A 89 -2.56 -12.18 -8.15
N GLN A 90 -3.13 -11.03 -7.79
CA GLN A 90 -4.58 -10.98 -7.76
C GLN A 90 -5.00 -11.27 -9.19
N ASP A 91 -5.29 -12.55 -9.47
CA ASP A 91 -5.98 -12.94 -10.67
C ASP A 91 -7.19 -12.02 -10.70
N LYS A 92 -7.17 -11.07 -11.63
CA LYS A 92 -8.41 -10.46 -12.09
C LYS A 92 -9.25 -11.68 -12.43
N LYS A 93 -10.25 -12.02 -11.62
CA LYS A 93 -11.11 -13.18 -11.85
C LYS A 93 -11.48 -13.17 -13.32
N ASP A 94 -10.85 -14.06 -14.10
CA ASP A 94 -11.22 -14.18 -15.47
C ASP A 94 -12.53 -14.94 -15.44
N ASP A 95 -13.62 -14.19 -15.49
CA ASP A 95 -14.98 -14.72 -15.48
C ASP A 95 -15.33 -15.43 -16.80
N GLY A 96 -14.33 -15.74 -17.62
CA GLY A 96 -14.46 -16.35 -18.95
C GLY A 96 -15.14 -15.43 -19.97
N LYS A 97 -15.45 -14.18 -19.60
CA LYS A 97 -16.14 -13.25 -20.49
C LYS A 97 -15.14 -12.52 -21.37
N PRO A 98 -15.43 -12.36 -22.68
CA PRO A 98 -14.56 -11.63 -23.61
C PRO A 98 -14.50 -10.12 -23.33
N TYR A 99 -15.35 -9.60 -22.44
CA TYR A 99 -15.46 -8.19 -22.11
C TYR A 99 -15.36 -7.95 -20.59
N GLU A 100 -14.85 -6.78 -20.19
CA GLU A 100 -14.84 -6.29 -18.80
C GLU A 100 -15.53 -4.92 -18.69
N ILE A 101 -16.19 -4.66 -17.56
CA ILE A 101 -16.78 -3.33 -17.25
C ILE A 101 -15.84 -2.57 -16.33
N LYS A 102 -15.48 -1.35 -16.70
CA LYS A 102 -14.54 -0.52 -15.93
C LYS A 102 -15.09 0.88 -15.75
N PHE A 103 -15.04 1.40 -14.52
CA PHE A 103 -15.27 2.82 -14.25
C PHE A 103 -13.99 3.62 -14.49
N ALA A 104 -14.08 4.72 -15.25
CA ALA A 104 -12.94 5.51 -15.70
C ALA A 104 -13.07 7.00 -15.36
N GLY A 105 -13.57 7.32 -14.16
CA GLY A 105 -13.69 8.70 -13.69
C GLY A 105 -14.59 9.54 -14.58
N GLN A 106 -14.03 10.57 -15.23
CA GLN A 106 -14.79 11.45 -16.14
C GLN A 106 -15.35 10.73 -17.36
N ALA A 107 -14.71 9.66 -17.83
CA ALA A 107 -15.20 8.84 -18.94
C ALA A 107 -16.33 7.86 -18.53
N ARG A 108 -16.77 7.93 -17.27
CA ARG A 108 -17.84 7.12 -16.65
C ARG A 108 -17.60 5.61 -16.84
N TRP A 109 -18.67 4.82 -16.91
CA TRP A 109 -18.59 3.38 -17.12
C TRP A 109 -18.34 3.06 -18.60
N ARG A 110 -17.54 2.02 -18.86
CA ARG A 110 -17.22 1.51 -20.20
C ARG A 110 -17.15 -0.01 -20.23
N VAL A 111 -17.49 -0.59 -21.37
CA VAL A 111 -17.30 -2.02 -21.70
C VAL A 111 -16.07 -2.13 -22.58
N ILE A 112 -15.10 -2.94 -22.15
CA ILE A 112 -13.79 -3.09 -22.78
C ILE A 112 -13.64 -4.54 -23.24
N ARG A 113 -13.24 -4.78 -24.49
CA ARG A 113 -12.85 -6.12 -24.93
C ARG A 113 -11.52 -6.50 -24.28
N LYS A 114 -11.47 -7.65 -23.60
CA LYS A 114 -10.26 -8.10 -22.88
C LYS A 114 -9.11 -8.45 -23.82
N ALA A 115 -9.40 -8.85 -25.07
CA ALA A 115 -8.38 -9.32 -26.02
C ALA A 115 -7.39 -8.23 -26.45
N ASP A 116 -7.85 -7.00 -26.64
CA ASP A 116 -7.09 -5.87 -27.21
C ASP A 116 -7.21 -4.59 -26.37
N GLY A 117 -8.08 -4.56 -25.36
CA GLY A 117 -8.35 -3.38 -24.55
C GLY A 117 -9.21 -2.34 -25.27
N GLU A 118 -9.83 -2.70 -26.40
CA GLU A 118 -10.70 -1.81 -27.17
C GLU A 118 -11.96 -1.46 -26.36
N VAL A 119 -12.31 -0.18 -26.33
CA VAL A 119 -13.55 0.29 -25.70
C VAL A 119 -14.69 0.07 -26.70
N MET A 120 -15.51 -0.94 -26.44
CA MET A 120 -16.67 -1.25 -27.28
C MET A 120 -17.82 -0.26 -27.04
N GLU A 121 -17.98 0.15 -25.78
CA GLU A 121 -19.04 1.05 -25.32
C GLU A 121 -18.49 1.96 -24.22
N GLY A 122 -18.82 3.26 -24.24
CA GLY A 122 -18.27 4.25 -23.31
C GLY A 122 -19.26 5.33 -22.88
N ASN A 123 -18.87 6.14 -21.89
CA ASN A 123 -19.68 7.22 -21.31
C ASN A 123 -21.02 6.76 -20.70
N ILE A 124 -21.07 5.53 -20.20
CA ILE A 124 -22.27 4.90 -19.64
C ILE A 124 -22.50 5.42 -18.22
N GLN A 125 -23.74 5.78 -17.89
CA GLN A 125 -24.02 6.48 -16.62
C GLN A 125 -23.99 5.55 -15.42
N THR A 126 -24.54 4.35 -15.58
CA THR A 126 -24.72 3.39 -14.50
C THR A 126 -24.01 2.09 -14.80
N LYS A 127 -23.70 1.33 -13.74
CA LYS A 127 -23.05 0.03 -13.87
C LYS A 127 -24.00 -0.99 -14.51
N GLU A 128 -25.29 -0.88 -14.21
CA GLU A 128 -26.37 -1.75 -14.67
C GLU A 128 -26.58 -1.62 -16.19
N GLU A 129 -26.49 -0.40 -16.72
CA GLU A 129 -26.54 -0.14 -18.16
C GLU A 129 -25.31 -0.73 -18.87
N ALA A 130 -24.12 -0.60 -18.27
CA ALA A 130 -22.90 -1.20 -18.79
C ALA A 130 -22.97 -2.73 -18.80
N GLN A 131 -23.60 -3.33 -17.77
CA GLN A 131 -23.84 -4.77 -17.70
C GLN A 131 -24.78 -5.25 -18.80
N SER A 132 -25.88 -4.54 -19.02
CA SER A 132 -26.83 -4.84 -20.10
C SER A 132 -26.16 -4.78 -21.49
N LYS A 133 -25.36 -3.74 -21.74
CA LYS A 133 -24.59 -3.58 -22.99
C LYS A 133 -23.56 -4.69 -23.19
N MET A 134 -22.85 -5.06 -22.13
CA MET A 134 -21.89 -6.17 -22.18
C MET A 134 -22.57 -7.51 -22.53
N GLU A 135 -23.75 -7.78 -21.98
CA GLU A 135 -24.51 -9.01 -22.28
C GLU A 135 -24.99 -9.09 -23.73
N LEU A 136 -25.31 -7.95 -24.35
CA LEU A 136 -25.62 -7.88 -25.78
C LEU A 136 -24.40 -8.22 -26.63
N LEU A 137 -23.25 -7.61 -26.34
CA LEU A 137 -21.98 -7.87 -27.05
C LEU A 137 -21.52 -9.33 -26.93
N ILE A 138 -21.86 -10.02 -25.84
CA ILE A 138 -21.57 -11.46 -25.67
C ILE A 138 -22.45 -12.33 -26.58
N LYS A 139 -23.70 -11.93 -26.83
CA LYS A 139 -24.65 -12.69 -27.67
C LYS A 139 -24.40 -12.54 -29.18
N GLU A 140 -23.70 -11.49 -29.58
CA GLU A 140 -23.38 -11.20 -30.99
C GLU A 140 -22.11 -11.93 -31.49
N VAL A 141 -21.43 -12.66 -30.61
CA VAL A 141 -20.25 -13.50 -30.91
C VAL A 141 -20.67 -14.97 -30.96
#